data_AF-A0A838GDB4-F1
#
_entry.id   AF-A0A838GDB4-F1
#
_cell.length_a   1.000
_cell.length_b   1.000
_cell.length_c   1.000
_cell.angle_alpha   90.00
_cell.angle_beta   90.00
_cell.angle_gamma   90.00
#
_symmetry.space_group_name_H-M   'P 1'
#
loop_
_entity.id
_entity.type
_entity.pdbx_description
1 polymer ?
#
loop_
_entity_poly.entity_id
_entity_poly.type
_entity_poly.pdbx_seq_one_letter_code
_entity_poly.pdbx_strand_id
1 'polypeptide(L)'
;MTENATPVAPAFKSRVFLWGADMNPTAIRARWPRSRFVAIACATGILSRSAGLRPNAFGPEIWGIMVETGEDQRGTLVPLTLAHGASATAMVVDAPGGFGTPAGILAEARYWELPQAYRDRIEAFIDTADAP
;
A
#
# COMPACT_ATOMS: atom_id res chain seq x y z
N MET A 1 -24.69 -11.65 -37.87
CA MET A 1 -24.72 -10.48 -36.97
C MET A 1 -23.68 -10.73 -35.90
N THR A 2 -22.53 -10.06 -35.98
CA THR A 2 -21.44 -10.23 -35.03
C THR A 2 -21.69 -9.25 -33.90
N GLU A 3 -22.14 -9.73 -32.75
CA GLU A 3 -22.26 -8.90 -31.56
C GLU A 3 -20.86 -8.46 -31.15
N ASN A 4 -20.55 -7.19 -31.38
CA ASN A 4 -19.42 -6.52 -30.76
C ASN A 4 -19.68 -6.50 -29.26
N ALA A 5 -19.19 -7.52 -28.56
CA ALA A 5 -19.09 -7.51 -27.11
C ALA A 5 -18.20 -6.32 -26.72
N THR A 6 -18.84 -5.21 -26.37
CA THR A 6 -18.15 -4.06 -25.78
C THR A 6 -17.49 -4.59 -24.51
N PRO A 7 -16.17 -4.49 -24.33
CA PRO A 7 -15.55 -4.91 -23.09
C PRO A 7 -16.14 -4.05 -21.98
N VAL A 8 -17.02 -4.64 -21.16
CA VAL A 8 -17.54 -4.00 -19.95
C VAL A 8 -16.32 -3.81 -19.06
N ALA A 9 -15.87 -2.55 -18.95
CA ALA A 9 -14.78 -2.20 -18.07
C ALA A 9 -15.14 -2.71 -16.65
N PRO A 10 -14.21 -3.37 -15.94
CA PRO A 10 -14.52 -3.85 -14.60
C PRO A 10 -14.96 -2.68 -13.73
N ALA A 11 -16.12 -2.81 -13.09
CA ALA A 11 -16.57 -1.83 -12.09
C ALA A 11 -15.66 -1.95 -10.86
N PHE A 12 -14.74 -1.01 -10.69
CA PHE A 12 -13.96 -0.88 -9.46
C PHE A 12 -14.85 -0.32 -8.36
N LYS A 13 -14.88 -0.98 -7.21
CA LYS A 13 -15.81 -0.67 -6.12
C LYS A 13 -15.13 0.01 -4.93
N SER A 14 -13.84 -0.17 -4.77
CA SER A 14 -13.12 0.33 -3.59
C SER A 14 -11.68 0.66 -3.94
N ARG A 15 -11.17 1.71 -3.30
CA ARG A 15 -9.75 2.07 -3.30
C ARG A 15 -9.15 1.63 -1.99
N VAL A 16 -8.06 0.89 -2.05
CA VAL A 16 -7.35 0.34 -0.90
C VAL A 16 -5.94 0.88 -0.87
N PHE A 17 -5.48 1.30 0.32
CA PHE A 17 -4.09 1.63 0.59
C PHE A 17 -3.38 0.41 1.17
N LEU A 18 -2.26 0.03 0.55
CA LEU A 18 -1.42 -1.08 0.97
C LEU A 18 -0.02 -0.56 1.26
N TRP A 19 0.59 -1.03 2.34
CA TRP A 19 1.93 -0.65 2.74
C TRP A 19 2.70 -1.86 3.28
N GLY A 20 4.01 -1.73 3.41
CA GLY A 20 4.86 -2.82 3.91
C GLY A 20 4.73 -4.09 3.08
N ALA A 21 4.59 -5.24 3.75
CA ALA A 21 4.47 -6.53 3.07
C ALA A 21 3.14 -6.73 2.31
N ASP A 22 2.09 -5.95 2.64
CA ASP A 22 0.82 -6.02 1.90
C ASP A 22 0.94 -5.52 0.46
N MET A 23 2.06 -4.84 0.13
CA MET A 23 2.35 -4.43 -1.24
C MET A 23 2.79 -5.58 -2.14
N ASN A 24 2.94 -6.80 -1.63
CA ASN A 24 3.40 -7.93 -2.43
C ASN A 24 2.45 -8.20 -3.62
N PRO A 25 2.94 -8.11 -4.88
CA PRO A 25 2.07 -8.20 -6.06
C PRO A 25 1.41 -9.58 -6.20
N THR A 26 2.08 -10.64 -5.76
CA THR A 26 1.52 -12.00 -5.79
C THR A 26 0.39 -12.13 -4.77
N ALA A 27 0.57 -11.63 -3.55
CA ALA A 27 -0.45 -11.62 -2.51
C ALA A 27 -1.66 -10.76 -2.91
N ILE A 28 -1.41 -9.58 -3.48
CA ILE A 28 -2.46 -8.68 -3.99
C ILE A 28 -3.29 -9.37 -5.05
N ARG A 29 -2.66 -10.01 -6.04
CA ARG A 29 -3.38 -10.72 -7.11
C ARG A 29 -4.12 -11.95 -6.60
N ALA A 30 -3.57 -12.67 -5.62
CA ALA A 30 -4.26 -13.80 -5.00
C ALA A 30 -5.50 -13.34 -4.22
N ARG A 31 -5.40 -12.22 -3.49
CA ARG A 31 -6.50 -11.65 -2.70
C ARG A 31 -7.56 -10.97 -3.57
N TRP A 32 -7.12 -10.19 -4.56
CA TRP A 32 -7.96 -9.44 -5.47
C TRP A 32 -7.49 -9.64 -6.92
N PRO A 33 -7.94 -10.70 -7.60
CA PRO A 33 -7.49 -11.04 -8.96
C PRO A 33 -7.78 -9.96 -10.01
N ARG A 34 -8.79 -9.11 -9.76
CA ARG A 34 -9.18 -7.99 -10.61
C ARG A 34 -8.66 -6.65 -10.10
N SER A 35 -7.69 -6.65 -9.20
CA SER A 35 -7.13 -5.40 -8.68
C SER A 35 -6.35 -4.64 -9.75
N ARG A 36 -6.34 -3.32 -9.63
CA ARG A 36 -5.60 -2.43 -10.52
C ARG A 36 -4.75 -1.48 -9.69
N PHE A 37 -3.47 -1.40 -9.99
CA PHE A 37 -2.61 -0.35 -9.44
C PHE A 37 -3.10 1.03 -9.90
N VAL A 38 -3.22 1.97 -8.97
CA VAL A 38 -3.62 3.35 -9.26
C VAL A 38 -2.45 4.30 -9.15
N ALA A 39 -1.78 4.33 -7.99
CA ALA A 39 -0.70 5.28 -7.73
C ALA A 39 0.14 4.86 -6.51
N ILE A 40 1.36 5.36 -6.47
CA ILE A 40 2.14 5.45 -5.22
C ILE A 40 1.54 6.57 -4.36
N ALA A 41 1.40 6.33 -3.07
CA ALA A 41 0.76 7.26 -2.15
C ALA A 41 1.45 7.26 -0.78
N CYS A 42 1.30 8.37 -0.08
CA CYS A 42 1.82 8.62 1.25
C CYS A 42 0.67 8.91 2.22
N ALA A 43 0.66 8.23 3.35
CA ALA A 43 -0.22 8.53 4.48
C ALA A 43 0.58 9.25 5.58
N THR A 44 0.05 10.37 6.08
CA THR A 44 0.67 11.15 7.15
C THR A 44 -0.12 11.03 8.45
N GLY A 45 0.56 10.74 9.57
CA GLY A 45 0.07 10.98 10.94
C GLY A 45 -1.11 10.12 11.48
N ILE A 46 -1.99 9.59 10.64
CA ILE A 46 -3.20 8.84 11.07
C ILE A 46 -2.95 7.34 11.22
N LEU A 47 -2.22 6.72 10.30
CA LEU A 47 -1.98 5.27 10.30
C LEU A 47 -1.19 4.79 11.53
N SER A 48 -0.33 5.64 12.08
CA SER A 48 0.47 5.35 13.26
C SER A 48 -0.37 5.14 14.53
N ARG A 49 -1.65 5.58 14.58
CA ARG A 49 -2.55 5.37 15.73
C ARG A 49 -3.58 4.27 15.49
N SER A 50 -4.08 4.10 14.27
CA SER A 50 -5.17 3.16 13.98
C SER A 50 -4.70 1.73 13.77
N ALA A 51 -3.47 1.50 13.29
CA ALA A 51 -2.98 0.17 12.97
C ALA A 51 -2.29 -0.58 14.14
N GLY A 52 -2.28 -0.03 15.37
CA GLY A 52 -1.50 -0.60 16.48
C GLY A 52 0.02 -0.65 16.23
N LEU A 53 0.46 -0.01 15.13
CA LEU A 53 1.85 0.19 14.78
C LEU A 53 2.53 0.95 15.92
N ARG A 54 3.70 0.49 16.37
CA ARG A 54 4.59 1.41 17.09
C ARG A 54 4.79 2.62 16.18
N PRO A 55 4.62 3.85 16.69
CA PRO A 55 4.69 5.03 15.85
C PRO A 55 6.03 5.00 15.09
N ASN A 56 5.93 4.96 13.77
CA ASN A 56 6.95 5.50 12.88
C ASN A 56 8.35 4.89 13.00
N ALA A 57 8.51 3.56 12.95
CA ALA A 57 9.84 2.96 12.76
C ALA A 57 10.56 3.54 11.50
N PHE A 58 9.79 4.01 10.52
CA PHE A 58 10.29 4.54 9.24
C PHE A 58 10.00 6.05 9.02
N GLY A 59 9.59 6.77 10.08
CA GLY A 59 9.25 8.20 10.02
C GLY A 59 7.75 8.53 9.98
N PRO A 60 7.37 9.83 9.94
CA PRO A 60 5.97 10.30 10.06
C PRO A 60 5.08 10.02 8.84
N GLU A 61 5.72 9.58 7.75
CA GLU A 61 5.14 9.32 6.45
C GLU A 61 5.25 7.82 6.17
N ILE A 62 4.12 7.20 5.88
CA ILE A 62 4.08 5.80 5.44
C ILE A 62 3.79 5.82 3.95
N TRP A 63 4.78 5.41 3.16
CA TRP A 63 4.64 5.23 1.73
C TRP A 63 4.12 3.84 1.41
N GLY A 64 3.26 3.78 0.40
CA GLY A 64 2.66 2.56 -0.09
C GLY A 64 2.05 2.76 -1.46
N ILE A 65 1.15 1.85 -1.81
CA ILE A 65 0.43 1.88 -3.08
C ILE A 65 -1.07 1.98 -2.83
N MET A 66 -1.75 2.64 -3.75
CA MET A 66 -3.19 2.63 -3.85
C MET A 66 -3.60 1.69 -4.99
N VAL A 67 -4.49 0.75 -4.67
CA VAL A 67 -5.08 -0.17 -5.64
C VAL A 67 -6.59 -0.01 -5.67
N GLU A 68 -7.19 -0.24 -6.83
CA GLU A 68 -8.62 -0.41 -6.97
C GLU A 68 -8.98 -1.89 -6.95
N THR A 69 -10.04 -2.25 -6.23
CA THR A 69 -10.55 -3.62 -6.13
C THR A 69 -11.93 -3.73 -6.78
N GLY A 70 -12.24 -4.90 -7.35
CA GLY A 70 -13.58 -5.20 -7.90
C GLY A 70 -14.64 -5.52 -6.84
N GLU A 71 -14.27 -5.47 -5.57
CA GLU A 71 -15.09 -5.85 -4.42
C GLU A 71 -15.14 -4.71 -3.41
N ASP A 72 -16.28 -4.56 -2.73
CA ASP A 72 -16.48 -3.62 -1.64
C ASP A 72 -15.60 -4.01 -0.45
N GLN A 73 -14.70 -3.13 -0.05
CA GLN A 73 -13.87 -3.34 1.14
C GLN A 73 -14.46 -2.62 2.35
N ARG A 74 -14.11 -3.09 3.54
CA ARG A 74 -14.43 -2.43 4.81
C ARG A 74 -13.14 -2.14 5.56
N GLY A 75 -13.11 -1.00 6.24
CA GLY A 75 -11.95 -0.57 7.00
C GLY A 75 -11.99 0.93 7.28
N THR A 76 -10.83 1.47 7.65
CA THR A 76 -10.70 2.89 7.96
C THR A 76 -10.37 3.68 6.70
N LEU A 77 -11.17 4.72 6.39
CA LEU A 77 -10.81 5.67 5.34
C LEU A 77 -9.68 6.58 5.84
N VAL A 78 -8.59 6.66 5.08
CA VAL A 78 -7.46 7.52 5.39
C VAL A 78 -7.18 8.51 4.26
N PRO A 79 -6.85 9.77 4.59
CA PRO A 79 -6.37 10.72 3.60
C PRO A 79 -4.96 10.32 3.15
N LEU A 80 -4.72 10.41 1.85
CA LEU A 80 -3.46 10.11 1.20
C LEU A 80 -2.99 11.31 0.37
N THR A 81 -1.68 11.44 0.24
CA THR A 81 -1.03 12.29 -0.76
C THR A 81 -0.38 11.40 -1.81
N LEU A 82 -0.81 11.48 -3.05
CA LEU A 82 -0.21 10.74 -4.17
C LEU A 82 1.20 11.25 -4.43
N ALA A 83 2.05 10.43 -5.05
CA ALA A 83 3.45 10.81 -5.35
C ALA A 83 3.58 12.10 -6.18
N HIS A 84 2.56 12.43 -6.99
CA HIS A 84 2.50 13.68 -7.76
C HIS A 84 1.84 14.85 -7.00
N GLY A 85 1.68 14.72 -5.67
CA GLY A 85 1.20 15.78 -4.77
C GLY A 85 -0.32 15.95 -4.67
N ALA A 86 -1.14 15.23 -5.45
CA ALA A 86 -2.59 15.35 -5.30
C ALA A 86 -3.11 14.59 -4.08
N SER A 87 -4.20 15.07 -3.50
CA SER A 87 -4.88 14.40 -2.41
C SER A 87 -5.80 13.28 -2.92
N ALA A 88 -5.83 12.18 -2.19
CA ALA A 88 -6.76 11.07 -2.41
C ALA A 88 -7.28 10.53 -1.07
N THR A 89 -8.25 9.63 -1.13
CA THR A 89 -8.71 8.87 0.04
C THR A 89 -8.79 7.42 -0.36
N ALA A 90 -8.34 6.54 0.52
CA ALA A 90 -8.44 5.10 0.33
C ALA A 90 -8.76 4.41 1.65
N MET A 91 -9.31 3.20 1.55
CA MET A 91 -9.53 2.35 2.69
C MET A 91 -8.27 1.62 3.09
N VAL A 92 -8.03 1.59 4.38
CA VAL A 92 -7.08 0.72 5.04
C VAL A 92 -7.88 -0.47 5.54
N VAL A 93 -7.70 -1.61 4.91
CA VAL A 93 -8.42 -2.82 5.29
C VAL A 93 -7.75 -3.39 6.52
N ASP A 94 -8.51 -3.54 7.61
CA ASP A 94 -8.03 -4.19 8.82
C ASP A 94 -7.76 -5.67 8.52
N ALA A 95 -6.53 -5.97 8.15
CA ALA A 95 -6.05 -7.34 8.06
C ALA A 95 -4.96 -7.52 9.12
N PRO A 96 -5.06 -8.54 10.00
CA PRO A 96 -4.01 -8.87 10.97
C PRO A 96 -2.79 -9.54 10.30
N GLY A 97 -2.52 -9.23 9.03
CA GLY A 97 -1.39 -9.75 8.28
C GLY A 97 -0.12 -9.07 8.76
N GLY A 98 0.72 -9.83 9.47
CA GLY A 98 1.86 -9.32 10.21
C GLY A 98 2.67 -8.29 9.42
N PHE A 99 3.05 -7.21 10.11
CA PHE A 99 4.10 -6.30 9.67
C PHE A 99 5.27 -7.17 9.20
N GLY A 100 5.46 -7.29 7.89
CA GLY A 100 6.49 -8.15 7.35
C GLY A 100 7.86 -7.79 7.93
N THR A 101 8.84 -8.66 7.71
CA THR A 101 10.21 -8.33 8.13
C THR A 101 10.65 -7.02 7.45
N PRO A 102 11.48 -6.19 8.10
CA PRO A 102 12.00 -4.97 7.49
C PRO A 102 12.63 -5.21 6.11
N ALA A 103 13.35 -6.33 5.94
CA ALA A 103 13.87 -6.77 4.64
C ALA A 103 12.77 -7.04 3.60
N GLY A 104 11.67 -7.67 3.98
CA GLY A 104 10.50 -7.86 3.12
C GLY A 104 9.85 -6.53 2.73
N ILE A 105 9.71 -5.61 3.68
CA ILE A 105 9.19 -4.25 3.43
C ILE A 105 10.09 -3.51 2.44
N LEU A 106 11.42 -3.59 2.59
CA LEU A 106 12.38 -2.99 1.66
C LEU A 106 12.30 -3.59 0.26
N ALA A 107 12.13 -4.92 0.15
CA ALA A 107 11.97 -5.59 -1.12
C ALA A 107 10.73 -5.08 -1.88
N GLU A 108 9.60 -4.96 -1.20
CA GLU A 108 8.38 -4.43 -1.81
C GLU A 108 8.52 -2.93 -2.13
N ALA A 109 9.16 -2.15 -1.26
CA ALA A 109 9.42 -0.73 -1.51
C ALA A 109 10.33 -0.53 -2.75
N ARG A 110 11.28 -1.44 -2.99
CA ARG A 110 12.12 -1.45 -4.19
C ARG A 110 11.33 -1.86 -5.43
N TYR A 111 10.50 -2.89 -5.35
CA TYR A 111 9.67 -3.36 -6.47
C TYR A 111 8.74 -2.27 -7.01
N TRP A 112 8.08 -1.52 -6.12
CA TRP A 112 7.18 -0.43 -6.49
C TRP A 112 7.87 0.90 -6.73
N GLU A 113 9.20 0.94 -6.67
CA GLU A 113 10.00 2.16 -6.87
C GLU A 113 9.56 3.32 -5.95
N LEU A 114 9.26 3.00 -4.68
CA LEU A 114 8.91 4.02 -3.69
C LEU A 114 10.04 5.05 -3.52
N PRO A 115 9.74 6.27 -3.04
CA PRO A 115 10.73 7.34 -2.93
C PRO A 115 12.02 6.90 -2.25
N GLN A 116 13.16 7.30 -2.81
CA GLN A 116 14.48 6.87 -2.34
C GLN A 116 14.68 7.17 -0.85
N ALA A 117 14.34 8.39 -0.40
CA ALA A 117 14.45 8.78 1.00
C ALA A 117 13.64 7.88 1.96
N TYR A 118 12.56 7.24 1.49
CA TYR A 118 11.81 6.29 2.31
C TYR A 118 12.52 4.93 2.35
N ARG A 119 13.04 4.45 1.22
CA ARG A 119 13.83 3.21 1.15
C ARG A 119 15.09 3.29 2.02
N ASP A 120 15.80 4.42 1.98
CA ASP A 120 17.02 4.65 2.78
C ASP A 120 16.73 4.57 4.29
N ARG A 121 15.55 5.03 4.74
CA ARG A 121 15.14 4.92 6.15
C ARG A 121 14.86 3.48 6.57
N ILE A 122 14.26 2.68 5.69
CA ILE A 122 14.02 1.25 5.96
C ILE A 122 15.36 0.50 6.03
N GLU A 123 16.28 0.80 5.12
CA GLU A 123 17.63 0.22 5.08
C GLU A 123 18.43 0.57 6.34
N ALA A 124 18.45 1.84 6.75
CA ALA A 124 19.09 2.26 8.00
C ALA A 124 18.49 1.59 9.25
N PHE A 125 17.18 1.34 9.25
CA PHE A 125 16.51 0.61 10.33
C PHE A 125 16.96 -0.86 10.39
N ILE A 126 17.13 -1.51 9.23
CA ILE A 126 17.66 -2.88 9.16
C ILE A 126 19.08 -2.94 9.71
N ASP A 127 19.97 -2.05 9.24
CA ASP A 127 21.37 -2.00 9.68
C ASP A 127 21.50 -1.80 11.20
N THR A 128 20.62 -0.99 11.79
CA THR A 128 20.60 -0.75 13.24
C THR A 128 20.07 -1.96 14.02
N ALA A 129 19.14 -2.73 13.44
CA ALA A 129 18.57 -3.91 14.07
C ALA A 129 19.51 -5.13 14.06
N ASP A 130 20.42 -5.19 13.09
CA ASP A 130 21.46 -6.24 12.95
C ASP A 130 22.80 -5.87 13.62
N ALA A 131 22.90 -4.70 14.26
CA ALA A 131 24.08 -4.31 15.03
C ALA A 131 24.23 -5.17 16.30
N PRO A 132 25.43 -5.74 16.59
CA PRO A 132 25.67 -6.67 17.70
C PRO A 132 25.59 -6.06 19.10
#